data_AF-A0A848V356-F1
#
_entry.id   AF-A0A848V356-F1
#
_cell.length_a   1.000
_cell.length_b   1.000
_cell.length_c   1.000
_cell.angle_alpha   90.00
_cell.angle_beta   90.00
_cell.angle_gamma   90.00
#
_symmetry.space_group_name_H-M   'P 1'
#
loop_
_entity.id
_entity.type
_entity.pdbx_description
1 polymer ?
#
loop_
_entity_poly.entity_id
_entity_poly.type
_entity_poly.pdbx_seq_one_letter_code
_entity_poly.pdbx_strand_id
1 'polypeptide(L)'
;MKKFLIASVSVLLAACSAPNNDGPPVKAPPTNPVELSYPGDIDPALADRFSRLAMDCVHREYPNKISRTYEGDEAIGSPQDLFPVFYGCFDWHSSVHGHWLLVRLLRVGPQDAHWRSEAIAKLNQSFTPENVAGEVASFAAVTPGSWERPYGLAWFLQLTAELREWDDPMAAKWLAALEPLETDIADSLKSWLPKLAYPIRLGTHNQSAFAFGLMLDWARVAGDTEMERLIVERSLYFHQDDMFCPLDYEPSGEDFLSPCLMEADLMRRILPPNKFAEWFTSFTLDVPTDGTGEWLAPGIVTDASDGKLVHLDGVNSSRAWNLYNIARALPEGDPRKASLVAAAKIHADTGVAAVSDEHYSGSHWLASFATYLMTDRGWE
;
A
#
# COMPACT_ATOMS: atom_id res chain seq x y z
N MET A 1 -82.77 14.11 -7.69
CA MET A 1 -81.34 13.73 -7.76
C MET A 1 -80.53 14.83 -7.07
N LYS A 2 -79.64 14.43 -6.15
CA LYS A 2 -79.06 15.26 -5.08
C LYS A 2 -78.15 16.38 -5.62
N LYS A 3 -78.35 17.60 -5.11
CA LYS A 3 -77.38 18.71 -5.14
C LYS A 3 -76.44 18.53 -3.94
N PHE A 4 -75.13 18.54 -4.15
CA PHE A 4 -74.14 18.57 -3.06
C PHE A 4 -73.61 19.99 -2.89
N LEU A 5 -73.79 20.53 -1.69
CA LEU A 5 -73.20 21.77 -1.19
C LEU A 5 -71.69 21.56 -0.96
N ILE A 6 -70.88 22.51 -1.41
CA ILE A 6 -69.48 22.65 -1.03
C ILE A 6 -69.45 23.47 0.27
N ALA A 7 -68.98 22.86 1.35
CA ALA A 7 -68.69 23.55 2.61
C ALA A 7 -67.18 23.81 2.70
N SER A 8 -66.79 25.07 2.64
CA SER A 8 -65.42 25.52 2.87
C SER A 8 -65.11 25.45 4.36
N VAL A 9 -64.11 24.66 4.74
CA VAL A 9 -63.57 24.60 6.11
C VAL A 9 -62.44 25.61 6.23
N SER A 10 -62.66 26.67 7.02
CA SER A 10 -61.61 27.61 7.42
C SER A 10 -60.85 27.05 8.61
N VAL A 11 -59.57 26.70 8.44
CA VAL A 11 -58.67 26.33 9.53
C VAL A 11 -58.03 27.59 10.10
N LEU A 12 -58.33 27.92 11.35
CA LEU A 12 -57.63 28.93 12.14
C LEU A 12 -56.32 28.34 12.67
N LEU A 13 -55.19 28.81 12.16
CA LEU A 13 -53.87 28.57 12.73
C LEU A 13 -53.69 29.49 13.95
N ALA A 14 -53.73 28.90 15.15
CA ALA A 14 -53.30 29.56 16.37
C ALA A 14 -51.75 29.57 16.41
N ALA A 15 -51.15 30.75 16.33
CA ALA A 15 -49.73 30.93 16.53
C ALA A 15 -49.40 30.80 18.03
N CYS A 16 -48.68 29.75 18.41
CA CYS A 16 -48.02 29.66 19.71
C CYS A 16 -46.69 30.43 19.61
N SER A 17 -46.64 31.62 20.23
CA SER A 17 -45.38 32.35 20.41
C SER A 17 -44.50 31.61 21.43
N ALA A 18 -43.38 31.05 20.97
CA ALA A 18 -42.32 30.58 21.86
C ALA A 18 -41.63 31.78 22.53
N PRO A 19 -41.15 31.67 23.78
CA PRO A 19 -40.40 32.74 24.41
C PRO A 19 -39.06 32.95 23.68
N ASN A 20 -38.78 34.21 23.31
CA ASN A 20 -37.47 34.63 22.83
C ASN A 20 -36.43 34.36 23.91
N ASN A 21 -35.52 33.43 23.63
CA ASN A 21 -34.36 33.15 24.46
C ASN A 21 -33.18 33.95 23.88
N ASP A 22 -33.22 35.27 24.04
CA ASP A 22 -32.14 36.19 23.64
C ASP A 22 -30.99 36.16 24.67
N GLY A 23 -30.41 34.97 24.85
CA GLY A 23 -29.11 34.83 25.48
C GLY A 23 -28.02 35.28 24.50
N PRO A 24 -26.92 35.90 24.96
CA PRO A 24 -25.78 36.19 24.09
C PRO A 24 -25.32 34.88 23.44
N PRO A 25 -24.91 34.88 22.16
CA PRO A 25 -24.46 33.67 21.50
C PRO A 25 -23.37 33.03 22.35
N VAL A 26 -23.61 31.79 22.78
CA VAL A 26 -22.60 30.97 23.44
C VAL A 26 -21.46 30.87 22.43
N LYS A 27 -20.35 31.58 22.69
CA LYS A 27 -19.13 31.41 21.91
C LYS A 27 -18.82 29.93 21.97
N ALA A 28 -18.86 29.27 20.80
CA ALA A 28 -18.34 27.92 20.67
C ALA A 28 -16.95 27.91 21.32
N PRO A 29 -16.64 26.95 22.20
CA PRO A 29 -15.31 26.86 22.78
C PRO A 29 -14.30 26.88 21.63
N PRO A 30 -13.19 27.61 21.74
CA PRO A 30 -12.14 27.57 20.72
C PRO A 30 -11.75 26.11 20.55
N THR A 31 -12.09 25.53 19.40
CA THR A 31 -11.59 24.22 18.99
C THR A 31 -10.10 24.43 18.78
N ASN A 32 -9.29 24.07 19.77
CA ASN A 32 -7.86 23.94 19.54
C ASN A 32 -7.71 23.03 18.31
N PRO A 33 -6.89 23.41 17.31
CA PRO A 33 -6.64 22.56 16.17
C PRO A 33 -6.26 21.17 16.67
N VAL A 34 -7.00 20.14 16.24
CA VAL A 34 -6.66 18.76 16.57
C VAL A 34 -5.28 18.51 15.96
N GLU A 35 -4.29 18.24 16.82
CA GLU A 35 -2.95 17.91 16.37
C GLU A 35 -3.00 16.57 15.63
N LEU A 36 -2.71 16.59 14.32
CA LEU A 36 -2.73 15.41 13.47
C LEU A 36 -1.42 14.66 13.65
N SER A 37 -1.50 13.41 14.12
CA SER A 37 -0.35 12.53 14.29
C SER A 37 -0.25 11.58 13.10
N TYR A 38 0.98 11.40 12.60
CA TYR A 38 1.31 10.51 11.51
C TYR A 38 2.46 9.57 11.91
N PRO A 39 2.63 8.42 11.25
CA PRO A 39 3.81 7.57 11.41
C PRO A 39 5.10 8.31 11.03
N GLY A 40 6.23 7.80 11.50
CA GLY A 40 7.56 8.34 11.19
C GLY A 40 8.65 7.43 11.73
N ASP A 41 8.95 7.55 13.02
CA ASP A 41 9.94 6.72 13.69
C ASP A 41 9.32 5.41 14.17
N ILE A 42 9.80 4.29 13.64
CA ILE A 42 9.35 2.96 14.07
C ILE A 42 9.84 2.68 15.50
N ASP A 43 8.93 2.20 16.35
CA ASP A 43 9.26 1.75 17.70
C ASP A 43 10.32 0.62 17.68
N PRO A 44 11.37 0.67 18.53
CA PRO A 44 12.42 -0.33 18.53
C PRO A 44 11.96 -1.77 18.74
N ALA A 45 10.90 -2.00 19.53
CA ALA A 45 10.37 -3.35 19.75
C ALA A 45 9.61 -3.84 18.51
N LEU A 46 8.93 -2.95 17.77
CA LEU A 46 8.36 -3.28 16.46
C LEU A 46 9.45 -3.62 15.45
N ALA A 47 10.52 -2.83 15.37
CA ALA A 47 11.64 -3.09 14.48
C ALA A 47 12.34 -4.44 14.78
N ASP A 48 12.54 -4.77 16.06
CA ASP A 48 13.07 -6.09 16.47
C ASP A 48 12.13 -7.23 16.05
N ARG A 49 10.83 -7.12 16.33
CA ARG A 49 9.85 -8.14 15.94
C ARG A 49 9.78 -8.34 14.42
N PHE A 50 9.69 -7.25 13.66
CA PHE A 50 9.54 -7.32 12.20
C PHE A 50 10.81 -7.81 11.50
N SER A 51 11.99 -7.40 11.97
CA SER A 51 13.26 -7.90 11.44
C SER A 51 13.41 -9.41 11.66
N ARG A 52 13.04 -9.94 12.83
CA ARG A 52 13.05 -11.39 13.10
C ARG A 52 12.17 -12.16 12.12
N LEU A 53 10.93 -11.72 11.91
CA LEU A 53 9.99 -12.35 10.96
C LEU A 53 10.58 -12.42 9.54
N ALA A 54 11.20 -11.34 9.06
CA ALA A 54 11.86 -11.34 7.77
C ALA A 54 13.08 -12.27 7.75
N MET A 55 13.94 -12.21 8.76
CA MET A 55 15.16 -13.02 8.83
C MET A 55 14.88 -14.53 8.90
N ASP A 56 13.80 -14.94 9.57
CA ASP A 56 13.33 -16.33 9.64
C ASP A 56 12.78 -16.83 8.30
N CYS A 57 12.42 -15.91 7.40
CA CYS A 57 11.72 -16.19 6.15
C CYS A 57 12.64 -16.16 4.92
N VAL A 58 13.51 -15.14 4.77
CA VAL A 58 14.23 -14.82 3.52
C VAL A 58 15.08 -15.95 2.94
N HIS A 59 15.50 -16.92 3.77
CA HIS A 59 16.27 -18.10 3.35
C HIS A 59 15.58 -19.43 3.70
N ARG A 60 14.32 -19.39 4.14
CA ARG A 60 13.51 -20.58 4.37
C ARG A 60 12.92 -21.05 3.05
N GLU A 61 13.47 -22.12 2.50
CA GLU A 61 13.10 -22.63 1.17
C GLU A 61 11.70 -23.28 1.11
N TYR A 62 11.18 -23.85 2.20
CA TYR A 62 9.88 -24.55 2.20
C TYR A 62 8.98 -24.23 3.40
N PRO A 63 7.64 -24.26 3.23
CA PRO A 63 6.91 -24.44 1.97
C PRO A 63 7.07 -23.24 1.03
N ASN A 64 7.11 -23.48 -0.29
CA ASN A 64 7.24 -22.43 -1.31
C ASN A 64 6.32 -22.69 -2.51
N LYS A 65 5.81 -21.62 -3.10
CA LYS A 65 4.84 -21.58 -4.19
C LYS A 65 5.47 -20.90 -5.41
N ILE A 66 6.03 -21.73 -6.29
CA ILE A 66 6.56 -21.27 -7.58
C ILE A 66 5.41 -21.18 -8.60
N SER A 67 4.93 -19.96 -8.85
CA SER A 67 3.80 -19.71 -9.76
C SER A 67 4.28 -19.33 -11.16
N ARG A 68 4.83 -20.30 -11.92
CA ARG A 68 5.27 -20.06 -13.31
C ARG A 68 4.72 -21.11 -14.28
N THR A 69 4.59 -20.71 -15.54
CA THR A 69 4.32 -21.62 -16.66
C THR A 69 5.63 -22.29 -17.07
N TYR A 70 5.60 -23.61 -17.26
CA TYR A 70 6.75 -24.38 -17.75
C TYR A 70 6.56 -24.69 -19.23
N GLU A 71 7.55 -24.36 -20.05
CA GLU A 71 7.58 -24.70 -21.49
C GLU A 71 8.10 -26.14 -21.73
N GLY A 72 8.85 -26.70 -20.76
CA GLY A 72 9.45 -28.04 -20.81
C GLY A 72 10.01 -28.47 -19.45
N ASP A 73 10.44 -29.73 -19.35
CA ASP A 73 10.91 -30.35 -18.11
C ASP A 73 12.21 -29.70 -17.58
N GLU A 74 13.04 -29.16 -18.47
CA GLU A 74 14.27 -28.42 -18.15
C GLU A 74 14.01 -27.14 -17.35
N ALA A 75 12.77 -26.64 -17.40
CA ALA A 75 12.36 -25.52 -16.58
C ALA A 75 11.87 -25.97 -15.19
N ILE A 76 11.96 -27.23 -14.78
CA ILE A 76 11.58 -27.64 -13.42
C ILE A 76 12.80 -27.62 -12.50
N GLY A 77 12.67 -26.99 -11.32
CA GLY A 77 13.76 -26.87 -10.35
C GLY A 77 13.26 -26.51 -8.94
N SER A 78 14.14 -26.59 -7.95
CA SER A 78 13.85 -26.13 -6.58
C SER A 78 13.75 -24.59 -6.53
N PRO A 79 13.12 -23.99 -5.50
CA PRO A 79 13.12 -22.54 -5.35
C PRO A 79 14.53 -21.94 -5.40
N GLN A 80 15.51 -22.58 -4.77
CA GLN A 80 16.90 -22.09 -4.74
C GLN A 80 17.59 -22.19 -6.09
N ASP A 81 17.36 -23.26 -6.85
CA ASP A 81 17.93 -23.41 -8.20
C ASP A 81 17.36 -22.37 -9.17
N LEU A 82 16.08 -22.04 -9.00
CA LEU A 82 15.36 -21.13 -9.88
C LEU A 82 15.57 -19.67 -9.52
N PHE A 83 15.52 -19.31 -8.24
CA PHE A 83 15.55 -17.91 -7.81
C PHE A 83 16.55 -17.73 -6.66
N PRO A 84 17.86 -17.85 -6.92
CA PRO A 84 18.88 -17.97 -5.88
C PRO A 84 19.05 -16.74 -4.97
N VAL A 85 18.50 -15.57 -5.33
CA VAL A 85 18.44 -14.39 -4.45
C VAL A 85 17.17 -14.45 -3.60
N PHE A 86 16.03 -14.77 -4.20
CA PHE A 86 14.70 -14.65 -3.62
C PHE A 86 13.98 -16.01 -3.47
N TYR A 87 14.72 -17.06 -3.11
CA TYR A 87 14.21 -18.43 -3.01
C TYR A 87 13.45 -18.72 -1.72
N GLY A 88 13.73 -17.96 -0.67
CA GLY A 88 13.08 -18.16 0.62
C GLY A 88 11.63 -17.67 0.63
N CYS A 89 11.03 -17.69 1.81
CA CYS A 89 9.64 -17.34 2.03
C CYS A 89 8.63 -18.23 1.27
N PHE A 90 7.35 -17.89 1.39
CA PHE A 90 6.28 -18.65 0.77
C PHE A 90 6.29 -18.54 -0.76
N ASP A 91 6.73 -17.42 -1.33
CA ASP A 91 6.96 -17.24 -2.76
C ASP A 91 7.99 -16.12 -3.01
N TRP A 92 8.31 -15.91 -4.29
CA TRP A 92 9.37 -14.99 -4.71
C TRP A 92 9.14 -13.56 -4.21
N HIS A 93 7.94 -12.98 -4.42
CA HIS A 93 7.69 -11.61 -3.98
C HIS A 93 7.63 -11.48 -2.46
N SER A 94 7.19 -12.51 -1.74
CA SER A 94 7.31 -12.55 -0.28
C SER A 94 8.76 -12.48 0.19
N SER A 95 9.67 -13.14 -0.53
CA SER A 95 11.10 -13.00 -0.26
C SER A 95 11.58 -11.57 -0.55
N VAL A 96 11.16 -10.97 -1.66
CA VAL A 96 11.46 -9.56 -1.98
C VAL A 96 10.95 -8.61 -0.88
N HIS A 97 9.75 -8.83 -0.36
CA HIS A 97 9.20 -8.07 0.78
C HIS A 97 10.11 -8.15 2.00
N GLY A 98 10.55 -9.36 2.37
CA GLY A 98 11.44 -9.58 3.50
C GLY A 98 12.78 -8.89 3.32
N HIS A 99 13.37 -8.97 2.12
CA HIS A 99 14.62 -8.29 1.80
C HIS A 99 14.46 -6.76 1.85
N TRP A 100 13.41 -6.19 1.26
CA TRP A 100 13.13 -4.75 1.34
C TRP A 100 12.92 -4.31 2.79
N LEU A 101 12.18 -5.08 3.59
CA LEU A 101 11.96 -4.78 5.01
C LEU A 101 13.29 -4.64 5.74
N LEU A 102 14.20 -5.60 5.57
CA LEU A 102 15.51 -5.56 6.23
C LEU A 102 16.32 -4.34 5.79
N VAL A 103 16.34 -4.02 4.50
CA VAL A 103 17.02 -2.83 3.97
C VAL A 103 16.42 -1.55 4.56
N ARG A 104 15.08 -1.42 4.57
CA ARG A 104 14.38 -0.27 5.14
C ARG A 104 14.72 -0.08 6.62
N LEU A 105 14.63 -1.14 7.42
CA LEU A 105 14.96 -1.06 8.85
C LEU A 105 16.45 -0.78 9.11
N LEU A 106 17.36 -1.25 8.26
CA LEU A 106 18.77 -0.90 8.38
C LEU A 106 19.00 0.60 8.13
N ARG A 107 18.30 1.19 7.16
CA ARG A 107 18.41 2.61 6.83
C ARG A 107 17.75 3.52 7.86
N VAL A 108 16.49 3.29 8.21
CA VAL A 108 15.68 4.23 9.01
C VAL A 108 15.33 3.75 10.42
N GLY A 109 15.58 2.48 10.73
CA GLY A 109 15.31 1.91 12.05
C GLY A 109 16.38 2.23 13.10
N PRO A 110 16.25 1.67 14.32
CA PRO A 110 17.20 1.88 15.40
C PRO A 110 18.61 1.41 15.03
N GLN A 111 19.60 2.29 15.18
CA GLN A 111 20.98 2.05 14.72
C GLN A 111 21.81 1.18 15.68
N ASP A 112 21.40 1.08 16.94
CA ASP A 112 22.03 0.29 17.99
C ASP A 112 21.44 -1.13 18.16
N ALA A 113 20.47 -1.49 17.31
CA ALA A 113 19.77 -2.77 17.42
C ALA A 113 20.67 -3.98 17.11
N HIS A 114 20.55 -5.03 17.93
CA HIS A 114 21.38 -6.24 17.83
C HIS A 114 21.13 -7.09 16.58
N TRP A 115 19.92 -7.06 16.01
CA TRP A 115 19.53 -7.84 14.83
C TRP A 115 20.20 -7.36 13.53
N ARG A 116 20.77 -6.16 13.51
CA ARG A 116 21.33 -5.54 12.30
C ARG A 116 22.44 -6.35 11.66
N SER A 117 23.33 -6.95 12.46
CA SER A 117 24.46 -7.74 11.96
C SER A 117 24.00 -9.02 11.26
N GLU A 118 22.96 -9.67 11.79
CA GLU A 118 22.33 -10.84 11.17
C GLU A 118 21.61 -10.46 9.87
N ALA A 119 20.87 -9.35 9.87
CA ALA A 119 20.19 -8.83 8.67
C ALA A 119 21.20 -8.57 7.54
N ILE A 120 22.31 -7.89 7.84
CA ILE A 120 23.40 -7.63 6.89
C ILE A 120 24.02 -8.93 6.37
N ALA A 121 24.23 -9.93 7.24
CA ALA A 121 24.77 -11.22 6.82
C ALA A 121 23.83 -11.93 5.84
N LYS A 122 22.52 -11.90 6.09
CA LYS A 122 21.51 -12.51 5.19
C LYS A 122 21.44 -11.79 3.84
N LEU A 123 21.43 -10.46 3.85
CA LEU A 123 21.44 -9.66 2.61
C LEU A 123 22.71 -9.90 1.78
N ASN A 124 23.88 -10.02 2.43
CA ASN A 124 25.14 -10.35 1.75
C ASN A 124 25.15 -11.76 1.14
N GLN A 125 24.45 -12.72 1.74
CA GLN A 125 24.29 -14.05 1.18
C GLN A 125 23.41 -14.02 -0.08
N SER A 126 22.36 -13.20 -0.09
CA SER A 126 21.44 -13.09 -1.23
C SER A 126 22.04 -12.27 -2.38
N PHE A 127 22.53 -11.06 -2.11
CA PHE A 127 22.92 -10.06 -3.11
C PHE A 127 24.35 -10.24 -3.62
N THR A 128 24.59 -11.38 -4.25
CA THR A 128 25.85 -11.67 -4.95
C THR A 128 25.67 -11.58 -6.47
N PRO A 129 26.70 -11.18 -7.23
CA PRO A 129 26.63 -11.19 -8.69
C PRO A 129 26.24 -12.56 -9.27
N GLU A 130 26.71 -13.64 -8.65
CA GLU A 130 26.43 -15.01 -9.06
C GLU A 130 24.95 -15.36 -8.89
N ASN A 131 24.35 -15.03 -7.73
CA ASN A 131 22.92 -15.27 -7.50
C ASN A 131 22.07 -14.39 -8.43
N VAL A 132 22.41 -13.11 -8.58
CA VAL A 132 21.61 -12.22 -9.45
C VAL A 132 21.67 -12.66 -10.92
N ALA A 133 22.81 -13.19 -11.38
CA ALA A 133 22.88 -13.81 -12.71
C ALA A 133 21.90 -15.00 -12.86
N GLY A 134 21.69 -15.78 -11.80
CA GLY A 134 20.67 -16.83 -11.76
C GLY A 134 19.23 -16.30 -11.79
N GLU A 135 18.93 -15.24 -11.05
CA GLU A 135 17.62 -14.57 -11.12
C GLU A 135 17.32 -14.05 -12.53
N VAL A 136 18.28 -13.37 -13.16
CA VAL A 136 18.19 -12.87 -14.53
C VAL A 136 17.92 -14.02 -15.51
N ALA A 137 18.66 -15.12 -15.39
CA ALA A 137 18.46 -16.29 -16.24
C ALA A 137 17.05 -16.88 -16.09
N SER A 138 16.53 -16.97 -14.85
CA SER A 138 15.18 -17.45 -14.60
C SER A 138 14.09 -16.48 -15.05
N PHE A 139 14.28 -15.18 -14.87
CA PHE A 139 13.36 -14.16 -15.37
C PHE A 139 13.28 -14.16 -16.90
N ALA A 140 14.40 -14.39 -17.59
CA ALA A 140 14.43 -14.50 -19.04
C ALA A 140 13.79 -15.80 -19.58
N ALA A 141 13.76 -16.87 -18.77
CA ALA A 141 13.25 -18.19 -19.18
C ALA A 141 11.72 -18.32 -19.11
N VAL A 142 11.03 -17.48 -18.35
CA VAL A 142 9.55 -17.50 -18.29
C VAL A 142 8.94 -16.82 -19.51
N THR A 143 7.67 -17.11 -19.81
CA THR A 143 6.94 -16.45 -20.90
C THR A 143 7.10 -14.92 -20.79
N PRO A 144 7.71 -14.25 -21.79
CA PRO A 144 8.21 -12.89 -21.64
C PRO A 144 7.18 -11.91 -21.07
N GLY A 145 7.50 -11.38 -19.90
CA GLY A 145 6.80 -10.26 -19.28
C GLY A 145 5.46 -10.55 -18.61
N SER A 146 5.14 -11.80 -18.27
CA SER A 146 3.89 -12.13 -17.55
C SER A 146 4.08 -12.51 -16.08
N TRP A 147 5.22 -13.10 -15.72
CA TRP A 147 5.51 -13.60 -14.38
C TRP A 147 5.73 -12.45 -13.36
N GLU A 148 5.21 -12.60 -12.14
CA GLU A 148 5.21 -11.62 -11.03
C GLU A 148 4.60 -10.23 -11.34
N ARG A 149 4.07 -10.03 -12.55
CA ARG A 149 3.54 -8.75 -12.99
C ARG A 149 2.13 -8.50 -12.42
N PRO A 150 1.84 -7.32 -11.86
CA PRO A 150 2.76 -6.21 -11.63
C PRO A 150 3.38 -6.21 -10.22
N TYR A 151 2.86 -7.03 -9.31
CA TYR A 151 3.09 -6.91 -7.87
C TYR A 151 4.52 -7.17 -7.43
N GLY A 152 5.06 -8.37 -7.70
CA GLY A 152 6.41 -8.73 -7.29
C GLY A 152 7.44 -7.81 -7.93
N LEU A 153 7.22 -7.45 -9.20
CA LEU A 153 8.08 -6.53 -9.94
C LEU A 153 8.09 -5.13 -9.32
N ALA A 154 6.94 -4.61 -8.89
CA ALA A 154 6.84 -3.33 -8.18
C ALA A 154 7.58 -3.36 -6.84
N TRP A 155 7.47 -4.45 -6.08
CA TRP A 155 8.20 -4.61 -4.82
C TRP A 155 9.71 -4.70 -5.02
N PHE A 156 10.17 -5.33 -6.10
CA PHE A 156 11.58 -5.35 -6.44
C PHE A 156 12.11 -3.95 -6.77
N LEU A 157 11.35 -3.16 -7.54
CA LEU A 157 11.70 -1.77 -7.81
C LEU A 157 11.67 -0.92 -6.52
N GLN A 158 10.77 -1.20 -5.58
CA GLN A 158 10.78 -0.58 -4.26
C GLN A 158 12.04 -0.97 -3.44
N LEU A 159 12.53 -2.21 -3.55
CA LEU A 159 13.82 -2.62 -2.97
C LEU A 159 14.99 -1.81 -3.53
N THR A 160 15.09 -1.67 -4.85
CA THR A 160 16.21 -0.93 -5.45
C THR A 160 16.10 0.59 -5.26
N ALA A 161 14.88 1.13 -5.19
CA ALA A 161 14.65 2.53 -4.79
C ALA A 161 15.17 2.78 -3.37
N GLU A 162 14.85 1.89 -2.41
CA GLU A 162 15.32 2.01 -1.03
C GLU A 162 16.85 2.00 -0.93
N LEU A 163 17.52 1.13 -1.68
CA LEU A 163 18.99 1.07 -1.74
C LEU A 163 19.59 2.33 -2.34
N ARG A 164 18.96 2.90 -3.38
CA ARG A 164 19.43 4.11 -4.05
C ARG A 164 19.31 5.36 -3.18
N GLU A 165 18.30 5.40 -2.31
CA GLU A 165 18.12 6.50 -1.36
C GLU A 165 18.97 6.36 -0.09
N TRP A 166 19.63 5.20 0.11
CA TRP A 166 20.51 4.97 1.26
C TRP A 166 21.96 5.32 0.90
N ASP A 167 22.42 6.48 1.40
CA ASP A 167 23.81 6.93 1.27
C ASP A 167 24.77 6.11 2.15
N ASP A 168 25.03 4.86 1.72
CA ASP A 168 25.92 3.91 2.38
C ASP A 168 26.66 3.04 1.34
N PRO A 169 27.98 2.84 1.46
CA PRO A 169 28.75 2.00 0.54
C PRO A 169 28.23 0.55 0.40
N MET A 170 27.64 0.00 1.45
CA MET A 170 27.04 -1.33 1.44
C MET A 170 25.77 -1.35 0.58
N ALA A 171 24.92 -0.33 0.70
CA ALA A 171 23.73 -0.18 -0.12
C ALA A 171 24.09 -0.02 -1.60
N ALA A 172 25.10 0.81 -1.90
CA ALA A 172 25.63 0.97 -3.26
C ALA A 172 26.15 -0.35 -3.85
N LYS A 173 26.83 -1.18 -3.05
CA LYS A 173 27.30 -2.51 -3.46
C LYS A 173 26.14 -3.46 -3.76
N TRP A 174 25.12 -3.50 -2.91
CA TRP A 174 23.93 -4.34 -3.11
C TRP A 174 23.12 -3.89 -4.33
N LEU A 175 22.95 -2.59 -4.51
CA LEU A 175 22.28 -2.02 -5.69
C LEU A 175 23.01 -2.45 -6.97
N ALA A 176 24.32 -2.27 -7.05
CA ALA A 176 25.12 -2.66 -8.21
C ALA A 176 25.01 -4.17 -8.53
N ALA A 177 24.81 -5.02 -7.51
CA ALA A 177 24.56 -6.43 -7.75
C ALA A 177 23.17 -6.68 -8.37
N LEU A 178 22.13 -5.94 -7.96
CA LEU A 178 20.73 -6.10 -8.36
C LEU A 178 20.35 -5.38 -9.66
N GLU A 179 21.11 -4.37 -10.07
CA GLU A 179 20.89 -3.55 -11.28
C GLU A 179 20.62 -4.35 -12.58
N PRO A 180 21.28 -5.50 -12.85
CA PRO A 180 20.97 -6.30 -14.03
C PRO A 180 19.51 -6.78 -14.07
N LEU A 181 19.00 -7.29 -12.94
CA LEU A 181 17.60 -7.73 -12.84
C LEU A 181 16.63 -6.53 -12.86
N GLU A 182 17.02 -5.41 -12.24
CA GLU A 182 16.26 -4.16 -12.30
C GLU A 182 16.04 -3.67 -13.74
N THR A 183 17.08 -3.74 -14.57
CA THR A 183 17.03 -3.34 -15.97
C THR A 183 16.04 -4.21 -16.75
N ASP A 184 16.14 -5.54 -16.63
CA ASP A 184 15.22 -6.47 -17.30
C ASP A 184 13.77 -6.28 -16.86
N ILE A 185 13.54 -6.05 -15.56
CA ILE A 185 12.22 -5.77 -15.02
C ILE A 185 11.65 -4.45 -15.56
N ALA A 186 12.45 -3.38 -15.55
CA ALA A 186 12.03 -2.08 -16.05
C ALA A 186 11.66 -2.14 -17.54
N ASP A 187 12.49 -2.77 -18.37
CA ASP A 187 12.22 -2.93 -19.80
C ASP A 187 10.96 -3.76 -20.07
N SER A 188 10.75 -4.82 -19.29
CA SER A 188 9.54 -5.66 -19.37
C SER A 188 8.27 -4.87 -19.04
N LEU A 189 8.32 -4.05 -18.00
CA LEU A 189 7.22 -3.18 -17.59
C LEU A 189 6.93 -2.08 -18.61
N LYS A 190 7.97 -1.43 -19.16
CA LYS A 190 7.84 -0.43 -20.24
C LYS A 190 7.21 -1.02 -21.50
N SER A 191 7.50 -2.28 -21.81
CA SER A 191 6.87 -3.01 -22.92
C SER A 191 5.40 -3.39 -22.64
N TRP A 192 5.02 -3.58 -21.38
CA TRP A 192 3.68 -3.96 -20.98
C TRP A 192 2.73 -2.77 -20.81
N LEU A 193 3.15 -1.71 -20.14
CA LEU A 193 2.31 -0.56 -19.78
C LEU A 193 1.50 0.00 -20.97
N PRO A 194 2.08 0.19 -22.18
CA PRO A 194 1.34 0.66 -23.35
C PRO A 194 0.17 -0.24 -23.78
N LYS A 195 0.24 -1.54 -23.47
CA LYS A 195 -0.71 -2.58 -23.90
C LYS A 195 -1.93 -2.71 -22.98
N LEU A 196 -1.93 -2.08 -21.81
CA LEU A 196 -3.03 -2.17 -20.85
C LEU A 196 -4.26 -1.39 -21.32
N ALA A 197 -5.30 -2.08 -21.77
CA ALA A 197 -6.55 -1.41 -22.16
C ALA A 197 -7.38 -0.92 -20.96
N TYR A 198 -7.20 -1.52 -19.78
CA TYR A 198 -8.01 -1.24 -18.59
C TYR A 198 -7.14 -1.22 -17.33
N PRO A 199 -7.51 -0.44 -16.30
CA PRO A 199 -6.93 -0.57 -14.98
C PRO A 199 -7.37 -1.89 -14.33
N ILE A 200 -6.56 -2.40 -13.41
CA ILE A 200 -6.87 -3.63 -12.65
C ILE A 200 -7.24 -3.20 -11.22
N ARG A 201 -8.53 -3.31 -10.86
CA ARG A 201 -9.11 -2.73 -9.63
C ARG A 201 -9.40 -3.73 -8.50
N LEU A 202 -8.94 -4.97 -8.59
CA LEU A 202 -9.11 -5.96 -7.51
C LEU A 202 -8.23 -5.62 -6.30
N GLY A 203 -8.54 -6.05 -5.07
CA GLY A 203 -7.75 -5.71 -3.88
C GLY A 203 -6.59 -6.67 -3.56
N THR A 204 -6.04 -7.33 -4.58
CA THR A 204 -4.94 -8.31 -4.44
C THR A 204 -3.84 -8.08 -5.48
N HIS A 205 -2.86 -9.00 -5.60
CA HIS A 205 -1.61 -8.86 -6.36
C HIS A 205 -1.73 -8.16 -7.72
N ASN A 206 -2.70 -8.54 -8.56
CA ASN A 206 -2.77 -7.99 -9.93
C ASN A 206 -3.21 -6.51 -10.01
N GLN A 207 -3.61 -5.91 -8.90
CA GLN A 207 -4.07 -4.54 -8.82
C GLN A 207 -3.03 -3.57 -9.42
N SER A 208 -3.47 -2.61 -10.23
CA SER A 208 -2.54 -1.68 -10.90
C SER A 208 -2.12 -0.48 -10.05
N ALA A 209 -3.01 0.13 -9.25
CA ALA A 209 -2.72 1.44 -8.63
C ALA A 209 -1.57 1.41 -7.62
N PHE A 210 -1.62 0.54 -6.60
CA PHE A 210 -0.46 0.22 -5.73
C PHE A 210 0.84 -0.03 -6.49
N ALA A 211 0.83 -0.94 -7.48
CA ALA A 211 2.04 -1.28 -8.22
C ALA A 211 2.60 -0.07 -8.99
N PHE A 212 1.72 0.71 -9.62
CA PHE A 212 2.09 1.95 -10.31
C PHE A 212 2.64 3.01 -9.35
N GLY A 213 2.11 3.09 -8.12
CA GLY A 213 2.66 3.96 -7.08
C GLY A 213 4.12 3.65 -6.78
N LEU A 214 4.44 2.38 -6.49
CA LEU A 214 5.82 1.94 -6.24
C LEU A 214 6.73 2.14 -7.46
N MET A 215 6.24 1.80 -8.66
CA MET A 215 6.99 1.98 -9.90
C MET A 215 7.25 3.47 -10.20
N LEU A 216 6.31 4.36 -9.87
CA LEU A 216 6.47 5.81 -10.04
C LEU A 216 7.51 6.38 -9.08
N ASP A 217 7.49 5.97 -7.82
CA ASP A 217 8.49 6.36 -6.82
C ASP A 217 9.88 5.91 -7.27
N TRP A 218 9.99 4.64 -7.68
CA TRP A 218 11.22 4.11 -8.24
C TRP A 218 11.71 4.91 -9.44
N ALA A 219 10.83 5.20 -10.41
CA ALA A 219 11.20 5.91 -11.63
C ALA A 219 11.79 7.29 -11.32
N ARG A 220 11.21 8.01 -10.36
CA ARG A 220 11.70 9.32 -9.92
C ARG A 220 13.06 9.22 -9.22
N VAL A 221 13.22 8.25 -8.33
CA VAL A 221 14.46 8.01 -7.59
C VAL A 221 15.60 7.53 -8.50
N ALA A 222 15.28 6.68 -9.48
CA ALA A 222 16.23 6.16 -10.47
C ALA A 222 16.53 7.15 -11.61
N GLY A 223 15.72 8.20 -11.77
CA GLY A 223 15.81 9.13 -12.90
C GLY A 223 15.30 8.55 -14.22
N ASP A 224 14.47 7.50 -14.19
CA ASP A 224 13.87 6.89 -15.37
C ASP A 224 12.65 7.70 -15.86
N THR A 225 12.95 8.78 -16.58
CA THR A 225 11.95 9.68 -17.14
C THR A 225 10.98 9.02 -18.12
N GLU A 226 11.36 7.91 -18.76
CA GLU A 226 10.46 7.17 -19.67
C GLU A 226 9.41 6.40 -18.87
N MET A 227 9.83 5.66 -17.84
CA MET A 227 8.93 4.93 -16.95
C MET A 227 7.97 5.90 -16.25
N GLU A 228 8.48 7.01 -15.70
CA GLU A 228 7.65 8.03 -15.05
C GLU A 228 6.55 8.52 -16.00
N ARG A 229 6.92 8.90 -17.23
CA ARG A 229 5.97 9.36 -18.25
C ARG A 229 4.92 8.29 -18.57
N LEU A 230 5.33 7.03 -18.78
CA LEU A 230 4.41 5.94 -19.11
C LEU A 230 3.39 5.68 -17.99
N ILE A 231 3.83 5.70 -16.73
CA ILE A 231 2.95 5.49 -15.58
C ILE A 231 1.99 6.66 -15.42
N VAL A 232 2.50 7.90 -15.48
CA VAL A 232 1.68 9.11 -15.35
C VAL A 232 0.60 9.16 -16.43
N GLU A 233 0.98 8.97 -17.70
CA GLU A 233 0.02 8.98 -18.82
C GLU A 233 -1.04 7.88 -18.68
N ARG A 234 -0.62 6.66 -18.32
CA ARG A 234 -1.54 5.52 -18.18
C ARG A 234 -2.50 5.71 -17.01
N SER A 235 -2.00 6.22 -15.89
CA SER A 235 -2.80 6.47 -14.69
C SER A 235 -3.83 7.58 -14.92
N LEU A 236 -3.42 8.69 -15.56
CA LEU A 236 -4.36 9.74 -15.95
C LEU A 236 -5.42 9.22 -16.92
N TYR A 237 -5.02 8.44 -17.94
CA TYR A 237 -5.96 7.84 -18.89
C TYR A 237 -7.01 6.94 -18.20
N PHE A 238 -6.63 6.24 -17.12
CA PHE A 238 -7.54 5.36 -16.39
C PHE A 238 -8.40 6.07 -15.35
N HIS A 239 -7.84 7.04 -14.64
CA HIS A 239 -8.36 7.46 -13.34
C HIS A 239 -8.74 8.94 -13.25
N GLN A 240 -8.33 9.79 -14.20
CA GLN A 240 -8.60 11.24 -14.09
C GLN A 240 -10.11 11.56 -14.08
N ASP A 241 -10.93 10.72 -14.72
CA ASP A 241 -12.38 10.89 -14.87
C ASP A 241 -13.18 9.94 -13.95
N ASP A 242 -12.51 9.14 -13.11
CA ASP A 242 -13.16 8.24 -12.17
C ASP A 242 -13.91 9.04 -11.09
N MET A 243 -15.11 8.57 -10.75
CA MET A 243 -16.00 9.17 -9.77
C MET A 243 -16.72 8.07 -8.98
N PHE A 244 -17.17 8.39 -7.77
CA PHE A 244 -17.99 7.51 -6.94
C PHE A 244 -17.40 6.11 -6.74
N CYS A 245 -16.16 6.03 -6.27
CA CYS A 245 -15.52 4.73 -6.03
C CYS A 245 -16.31 3.91 -4.99
N PRO A 246 -16.67 2.65 -5.27
CA PRO A 246 -17.62 1.89 -4.46
C PRO A 246 -16.96 1.29 -3.21
N LEU A 247 -16.65 2.11 -2.21
CA LEU A 247 -16.08 1.65 -0.92
C LEU A 247 -16.91 0.57 -0.24
N ASP A 248 -18.23 0.57 -0.44
CA ASP A 248 -19.15 -0.44 0.10
C ASP A 248 -18.85 -1.87 -0.40
N TYR A 249 -18.08 -2.03 -1.48
CA TYR A 249 -17.65 -3.34 -1.99
C TYR A 249 -16.33 -3.80 -1.37
N GLU A 250 -15.70 -2.98 -0.52
CA GLU A 250 -14.40 -3.28 0.08
C GLU A 250 -14.48 -3.43 1.61
N PRO A 251 -13.78 -4.42 2.19
CA PRO A 251 -12.92 -5.36 1.50
C PRO A 251 -13.71 -6.53 0.89
N SER A 252 -13.23 -7.04 -0.25
CA SER A 252 -13.53 -8.41 -0.70
C SER A 252 -12.80 -9.41 0.21
N GLY A 253 -13.27 -10.66 0.24
CA GLY A 253 -12.86 -11.66 1.24
C GLY A 253 -11.38 -12.07 1.25
N GLU A 254 -10.57 -11.63 0.29
CA GLU A 254 -9.14 -11.91 0.20
C GLU A 254 -8.31 -10.64 -0.07
N ASP A 255 -8.88 -9.46 0.14
CA ASP A 255 -8.17 -8.20 -0.15
C ASP A 255 -7.07 -7.95 0.87
N PHE A 256 -5.91 -7.49 0.38
CA PHE A 256 -4.86 -6.88 1.20
C PHE A 256 -4.50 -5.46 0.74
N LEU A 257 -5.12 -5.00 -0.35
CA LEU A 257 -5.09 -3.62 -0.83
C LEU A 257 -6.53 -3.12 -0.94
N SER A 258 -6.79 -1.87 -0.60
CA SER A 258 -8.09 -1.23 -0.85
C SER A 258 -8.12 -0.64 -2.27
N PRO A 259 -8.93 -1.15 -3.21
CA PRO A 259 -9.02 -0.61 -4.57
C PRO A 259 -9.15 0.92 -4.64
N CYS A 260 -10.12 1.50 -3.92
CA CYS A 260 -10.37 2.94 -3.94
C CYS A 260 -9.22 3.73 -3.32
N LEU A 261 -8.70 3.31 -2.18
CA LEU A 261 -7.68 4.08 -1.48
C LEU A 261 -6.31 3.99 -2.17
N MET A 262 -5.99 2.87 -2.83
CA MET A 262 -4.78 2.77 -3.65
C MET A 262 -4.84 3.66 -4.89
N GLU A 263 -6.02 3.77 -5.51
CA GLU A 263 -6.21 4.70 -6.62
C GLU A 263 -6.04 6.15 -6.18
N ALA A 264 -6.65 6.54 -5.06
CA ALA A 264 -6.47 7.87 -4.50
C ALA A 264 -5.01 8.16 -4.12
N ASP A 265 -4.28 7.18 -3.59
CA ASP A 265 -2.85 7.30 -3.29
C ASP A 265 -1.97 7.42 -4.54
N LEU A 266 -2.31 6.72 -5.63
CA LEU A 266 -1.65 6.92 -6.92
C LEU A 266 -1.93 8.32 -7.46
N MET A 267 -3.20 8.76 -7.44
CA MET A 267 -3.59 10.04 -8.02
C MET A 267 -3.02 11.23 -7.25
N ARG A 268 -2.83 11.15 -5.93
CA ARG A 268 -2.12 12.22 -5.18
C ARG A 268 -0.64 12.34 -5.52
N ARG A 269 0.01 11.28 -6.04
CA ARG A 269 1.40 11.33 -6.51
C ARG A 269 1.54 12.03 -7.87
N ILE A 270 0.44 12.12 -8.62
CA ILE A 270 0.41 12.57 -10.03
C ILE A 270 -0.19 13.97 -10.14
N LEU A 271 -1.32 14.21 -9.47
CA LEU A 271 -2.04 15.47 -9.57
C LEU A 271 -1.42 16.52 -8.64
N PRO A 272 -1.32 17.79 -9.08
CA PRO A 272 -0.98 18.91 -8.18
C PRO A 272 -1.97 18.97 -7.00
N PRO A 273 -1.57 19.40 -5.79
CA PRO A 273 -2.39 19.29 -4.58
C PRO A 273 -3.83 19.84 -4.70
N ASN A 274 -4.01 21.02 -5.30
CA ASN A 274 -5.34 21.60 -5.50
C ASN A 274 -6.20 20.77 -6.48
N LYS A 275 -5.59 20.20 -7.51
CA LYS A 275 -6.26 19.33 -8.48
C LYS A 275 -6.59 17.97 -7.90
N PHE A 276 -5.71 17.43 -7.06
CA PHE A 276 -6.01 16.24 -6.28
C PHE A 276 -7.21 16.46 -5.35
N ALA A 277 -7.26 17.58 -4.61
CA ALA A 277 -8.36 17.87 -3.69
C ALA A 277 -9.72 18.01 -4.41
N GLU A 278 -9.73 18.64 -5.60
CA GLU A 278 -10.91 18.71 -6.49
C GLU A 278 -11.32 17.32 -6.99
N TRP A 279 -10.37 16.55 -7.52
CA TRP A 279 -10.60 15.18 -8.02
C TRP A 279 -11.12 14.26 -6.91
N PHE A 280 -10.48 14.26 -5.73
CA PHE A 280 -10.84 13.42 -4.59
C PHE A 280 -12.26 13.69 -4.07
N THR A 281 -12.75 14.93 -4.22
CA THR A 281 -14.14 15.28 -3.92
C THR A 281 -15.12 14.59 -4.86
N SER A 282 -14.77 14.50 -6.15
CA SER A 282 -15.58 13.83 -7.19
C SER A 282 -15.43 12.30 -7.18
N PHE A 283 -14.28 11.81 -6.71
CA PHE A 283 -14.06 10.38 -6.45
C PHE A 283 -14.95 9.86 -5.30
N THR A 284 -15.39 10.76 -4.42
CA THR A 284 -16.48 10.62 -3.45
C THR A 284 -16.37 9.39 -2.55
N LEU A 285 -15.44 9.46 -1.57
CA LEU A 285 -15.35 8.48 -0.48
C LEU A 285 -16.24 8.83 0.74
N ASP A 286 -17.15 9.81 0.63
CA ASP A 286 -18.02 10.30 1.71
C ASP A 286 -17.33 10.50 3.08
N VAL A 287 -16.11 11.05 3.04
CA VAL A 287 -15.29 11.29 4.24
C VAL A 287 -15.97 12.32 5.16
N PRO A 288 -16.25 11.97 6.43
CA PRO A 288 -16.83 12.91 7.39
C PRO A 288 -15.92 14.11 7.68
N THR A 289 -16.51 15.19 8.18
CA THR A 289 -15.80 16.42 8.56
C THR A 289 -15.84 16.73 10.06
N ASP A 290 -16.34 15.78 10.86
CA ASP A 290 -16.48 15.88 12.31
C ASP A 290 -15.31 15.29 13.10
N GLY A 291 -14.32 14.70 12.41
CA GLY A 291 -13.15 14.07 13.00
C GLY A 291 -13.36 12.63 13.46
N THR A 292 -14.51 12.01 13.18
CA THR A 292 -14.73 10.59 13.48
C THR A 292 -13.83 9.68 12.65
N GLY A 293 -13.35 8.59 13.23
CA GLY A 293 -12.61 7.54 12.51
C GLY A 293 -13.46 6.33 12.13
N GLU A 294 -14.66 6.19 12.70
CA GLU A 294 -15.51 4.99 12.61
C GLU A 294 -16.29 4.87 11.28
N TRP A 295 -16.01 5.75 10.31
CA TRP A 295 -16.72 5.79 9.04
C TRP A 295 -16.22 4.75 8.03
N LEU A 296 -15.02 4.18 8.26
CA LEU A 296 -14.47 3.06 7.50
C LEU A 296 -14.08 1.94 8.46
N ALA A 297 -14.82 0.85 8.43
CA ALA A 297 -14.59 -0.27 9.33
C ALA A 297 -13.30 -1.05 8.95
N PRO A 298 -12.53 -1.55 9.93
CA PRO A 298 -11.44 -2.50 9.70
C PRO A 298 -11.89 -3.79 8.99
N GLY A 299 -10.98 -4.36 8.20
CA GLY A 299 -11.14 -5.72 7.70
C GLY A 299 -11.13 -6.73 8.84
N ILE A 300 -11.95 -7.77 8.73
CA ILE A 300 -12.15 -8.79 9.78
C ILE A 300 -11.53 -10.11 9.32
N VAL A 301 -10.50 -10.58 10.03
CA VAL A 301 -9.95 -11.93 9.85
C VAL A 301 -10.64 -12.89 10.80
N THR A 302 -11.23 -13.95 10.23
CA THR A 302 -11.91 -15.00 11.02
C THR A 302 -11.05 -16.24 11.23
N ASP A 303 -10.04 -16.45 10.38
CA ASP A 303 -9.03 -17.50 10.49
C ASP A 303 -7.70 -16.98 9.94
N ALA A 304 -6.76 -16.69 10.85
CA ALA A 304 -5.45 -16.17 10.48
C ALA A 304 -4.50 -17.27 9.94
N SER A 305 -4.86 -18.56 10.05
CA SER A 305 -4.09 -19.67 9.49
C SER A 305 -4.36 -19.90 8.00
N ASP A 306 -5.48 -19.38 7.49
CA ASP A 306 -5.83 -19.43 6.07
C ASP A 306 -5.05 -18.36 5.28
N GLY A 307 -4.28 -18.81 4.28
CA GLY A 307 -3.41 -17.95 3.48
C GLY A 307 -4.12 -16.89 2.62
N LYS A 308 -5.44 -16.97 2.46
CA LYS A 308 -6.24 -15.97 1.75
C LYS A 308 -7.00 -15.07 2.70
N LEU A 309 -7.59 -15.61 3.76
CA LEU A 309 -8.35 -14.80 4.72
C LEU A 309 -7.44 -13.84 5.51
N VAL A 310 -6.20 -14.26 5.82
CA VAL A 310 -5.19 -13.43 6.50
C VAL A 310 -4.82 -12.16 5.71
N HIS A 311 -5.12 -12.10 4.41
CA HIS A 311 -4.90 -10.89 3.61
C HIS A 311 -5.59 -9.65 4.20
N LEU A 312 -6.72 -9.83 4.87
CA LEU A 312 -7.46 -8.73 5.49
C LEU A 312 -6.69 -8.07 6.65
N ASP A 313 -5.70 -8.73 7.26
CA ASP A 313 -4.79 -8.05 8.19
C ASP A 313 -3.89 -7.04 7.44
N GLY A 314 -3.45 -7.41 6.24
CA GLY A 314 -2.73 -6.52 5.32
C GLY A 314 -3.59 -5.37 4.81
N VAL A 315 -4.90 -5.59 4.57
CA VAL A 315 -5.80 -4.52 4.12
C VAL A 315 -5.86 -3.39 5.13
N ASN A 316 -5.85 -3.70 6.42
CA ASN A 316 -5.85 -2.70 7.49
C ASN A 316 -4.57 -1.84 7.44
N SER A 317 -3.39 -2.47 7.36
CA SER A 317 -2.13 -1.72 7.17
C SER A 317 -2.19 -0.84 5.91
N SER A 318 -2.72 -1.40 4.81
CA SER A 318 -2.82 -0.71 3.53
C SER A 318 -3.75 0.50 3.54
N ARG A 319 -4.91 0.37 4.17
CA ARG A 319 -5.85 1.47 4.37
C ARG A 319 -5.21 2.56 5.20
N ALA A 320 -4.49 2.21 6.27
CA ALA A 320 -3.84 3.16 7.15
C ALA A 320 -2.88 4.10 6.41
N TRP A 321 -1.91 3.57 5.66
CA TRP A 321 -0.93 4.45 4.98
C TRP A 321 -1.59 5.30 3.90
N ASN A 322 -2.56 4.76 3.15
CA ASN A 322 -3.26 5.53 2.13
C ASN A 322 -4.06 6.68 2.75
N LEU A 323 -4.79 6.41 3.84
CA LEU A 323 -5.55 7.44 4.55
C LEU A 323 -4.64 8.54 5.11
N TYR A 324 -3.49 8.18 5.68
CA TYR A 324 -2.47 9.15 6.11
C TYR A 324 -1.97 10.00 4.94
N ASN A 325 -1.59 9.37 3.82
CA ASN A 325 -1.06 10.06 2.64
C ASN A 325 -2.09 10.97 1.97
N ILE A 326 -3.34 10.50 1.85
CA ILE A 326 -4.46 11.30 1.33
C ILE A 326 -4.68 12.51 2.24
N ALA A 327 -4.72 12.33 3.56
CA ALA A 327 -4.89 13.44 4.50
C ALA A 327 -3.79 14.50 4.32
N ARG A 328 -2.53 14.07 4.18
CA ARG A 328 -1.41 15.00 3.97
C ARG A 328 -1.47 15.72 2.62
N ALA A 329 -1.94 15.05 1.57
CA ALA A 329 -2.08 15.63 0.23
C ALA A 329 -3.18 16.70 0.12
N LEU A 330 -4.14 16.73 1.05
CA LEU A 330 -5.18 17.76 1.10
C LEU A 330 -4.64 19.11 1.62
N PRO A 331 -5.18 20.25 1.14
CA PRO A 331 -4.79 21.59 1.59
C PRO A 331 -4.80 21.80 3.11
N GLU A 332 -3.98 22.74 3.58
CA GLU A 332 -4.01 23.18 4.97
C GLU A 332 -5.41 23.72 5.32
N GLY A 333 -6.07 23.09 6.31
CA GLY A 333 -7.44 23.43 6.72
C GLY A 333 -8.56 22.67 6.01
N ASP A 334 -8.27 21.69 5.14
CA ASP A 334 -9.31 20.82 4.58
C ASP A 334 -10.05 20.05 5.71
N PRO A 335 -11.38 20.17 5.81
CA PRO A 335 -12.13 19.63 6.95
C PRO A 335 -12.16 18.10 7.03
N ARG A 336 -11.75 17.40 5.96
CA ARG A 336 -11.69 15.93 5.92
C ARG A 336 -10.46 15.35 6.64
N LYS A 337 -9.41 16.14 6.84
CA LYS A 337 -8.10 15.66 7.32
C LYS A 337 -8.19 14.96 8.68
N ALA A 338 -8.97 15.51 9.61
CA ALA A 338 -9.12 14.92 10.94
C ALA A 338 -9.74 13.52 10.90
N SER A 339 -10.80 13.32 10.12
CA SER A 339 -11.49 12.04 9.99
C SER A 339 -10.66 10.99 9.24
N LEU A 340 -9.87 11.42 8.23
CA LEU A 340 -8.92 10.55 7.54
C LEU A 340 -7.84 10.03 8.49
N VAL A 341 -7.23 10.92 9.27
CA VAL A 341 -6.18 10.58 10.25
C VAL A 341 -6.74 9.70 11.38
N ALA A 342 -7.97 9.98 11.85
CA ALA A 342 -8.63 9.17 12.86
C ALA A 342 -8.89 7.73 12.36
N ALA A 343 -9.43 7.57 11.14
CA ALA A 343 -9.63 6.24 10.54
C ALA A 343 -8.29 5.54 10.27
N ALA A 344 -7.28 6.27 9.78
CA ALA A 344 -5.94 5.74 9.55
C ALA A 344 -5.35 5.14 10.83
N LYS A 345 -5.54 5.80 11.97
CA LYS A 345 -5.08 5.30 13.27
C LYS A 345 -5.76 3.99 13.68
N ILE A 346 -7.08 3.87 13.52
CA ILE A 346 -7.82 2.64 13.84
C ILE A 346 -7.28 1.47 13.00
N HIS A 347 -7.10 1.70 11.70
CA HIS A 347 -6.55 0.71 10.78
C HIS A 347 -5.08 0.37 11.09
N ALA A 348 -4.26 1.36 11.44
CA ALA A 348 -2.86 1.16 11.81
C ALA A 348 -2.74 0.29 13.07
N ASP A 349 -3.47 0.64 14.12
CA ASP A 349 -3.46 -0.09 15.39
C ASP A 349 -3.95 -1.54 15.17
N THR A 350 -4.98 -1.73 14.33
CA THR A 350 -5.50 -3.07 13.97
C THR A 350 -4.48 -3.90 13.18
N GLY A 351 -3.94 -3.34 12.10
CA GLY A 351 -3.00 -4.05 11.21
C GLY A 351 -1.67 -4.39 11.90
N VAL A 352 -1.12 -3.49 12.69
CA VAL A 352 0.15 -3.71 13.42
C VAL A 352 -0.01 -4.73 14.54
N ALA A 353 -1.17 -4.80 15.18
CA ALA A 353 -1.46 -5.79 16.20
C ALA A 353 -1.51 -7.22 15.64
N ALA A 354 -1.96 -7.40 14.39
CA ALA A 354 -2.07 -8.70 13.74
C ALA A 354 -0.73 -9.32 13.30
N VAL A 355 0.34 -8.52 13.21
CA VAL A 355 1.66 -9.02 12.79
C VAL A 355 2.29 -9.89 13.88
N SER A 356 2.27 -11.20 13.66
CA SER A 356 2.82 -12.20 14.59
C SER A 356 3.54 -13.34 13.85
N ASP A 357 4.24 -14.18 14.61
CA ASP A 357 4.92 -15.40 14.16
C ASP A 357 4.05 -16.67 14.29
N GLU A 358 2.81 -16.54 14.77
CA GLU A 358 1.94 -17.69 15.09
C GLU A 358 1.55 -18.51 13.84
N HIS A 359 1.26 -17.82 12.74
CA HIS A 359 0.85 -18.45 11.49
C HIS A 359 1.69 -17.98 10.31
N TYR A 360 2.32 -18.95 9.65
CA TYR A 360 3.17 -18.67 8.50
C TYR A 360 2.42 -18.00 7.34
N SER A 361 1.11 -18.22 7.22
CA SER A 361 0.20 -17.55 6.27
C SER A 361 0.30 -16.02 6.32
N GLY A 362 0.50 -15.42 7.49
CA GLY A 362 0.71 -13.98 7.66
C GLY A 362 2.17 -13.59 7.89
N SER A 363 2.90 -14.39 8.66
CA SER A 363 4.23 -14.03 9.17
C SER A 363 5.29 -13.83 8.08
N HIS A 364 5.09 -14.40 6.89
CA HIS A 364 6.02 -14.28 5.77
C HIS A 364 5.99 -12.93 5.04
N TRP A 365 4.95 -12.09 5.25
CA TRP A 365 4.79 -10.86 4.49
C TRP A 365 4.15 -9.69 5.26
N LEU A 366 3.28 -9.91 6.25
CA LEU A 366 2.55 -8.81 6.92
C LEU A 366 3.48 -7.78 7.57
N ALA A 367 4.66 -8.22 8.02
CA ALA A 367 5.67 -7.34 8.59
C ALA A 367 6.20 -6.30 7.59
N SER A 368 6.22 -6.59 6.27
CA SER A 368 6.64 -5.61 5.27
C SER A 368 5.59 -4.50 5.12
N PHE A 369 4.31 -4.85 5.10
CA PHE A 369 3.21 -3.87 5.07
C PHE A 369 3.21 -2.99 6.32
N ALA A 370 3.40 -3.60 7.49
CA ALA A 370 3.52 -2.84 8.74
C ALA A 370 4.78 -1.98 8.77
N THR A 371 5.90 -2.44 8.23
CA THR A 371 7.12 -1.62 8.08
C THR A 371 6.90 -0.44 7.14
N TYR A 372 6.19 -0.66 6.02
CA TYR A 372 5.84 0.40 5.07
C TYR A 372 5.05 1.51 5.77
N LEU A 373 4.02 1.12 6.53
CA LEU A 373 3.22 2.04 7.34
C LEU A 373 4.06 2.73 8.43
N MET A 374 4.74 1.96 9.27
CA MET A 374 5.36 2.47 10.50
C MET A 374 6.64 3.28 10.27
N THR A 375 7.22 3.17 9.06
CA THR A 375 8.37 3.98 8.64
C THR A 375 7.98 5.07 7.63
N ASP A 376 6.68 5.33 7.48
CA ASP A 376 6.14 6.37 6.61
C ASP A 376 6.59 6.26 5.13
N ARG A 377 6.81 5.03 4.64
CA ARG A 377 7.23 4.83 3.25
C ARG A 377 6.11 5.25 2.30
N GLY A 378 6.52 5.86 1.18
CA GLY A 378 5.63 6.25 0.09
C GLY A 378 4.96 7.62 0.28
N TRP A 379 5.21 8.33 1.38
CA TRP A 379 4.74 9.71 1.51
C TRP A 379 5.60 10.69 0.70
N GLU A 380 6.92 10.66 0.94
CA GLU A 380 7.94 11.41 0.19
C GLU A 380 8.02 10.96 -1.27
#